data_AF-A0A535JYJ0-F1
#
_entry.id   AF-A0A535JYJ0-F1
#
_cell.length_a   1.000
_cell.length_b   1.000
_cell.length_c   1.000
_cell.angle_alpha   90.00
_cell.angle_beta   90.00
_cell.angle_gamma   90.00
#
_symmetry.space_group_name_H-M   'P 1'
#
loop_
_entity.id
_entity.type
_entity.pdbx_description
1 polymer ?
#
loop_
_entity_poly.entity_id
_entity_poly.type
_entity_poly.pdbx_seq_one_letter_code
_entity_poly.pdbx_strand_id
1 'polypeptide(L)'
;MPPTLTPPTLAPTPTLPQIPTLLPTPTLSPALPVPPTPTLALVPTPTPTFASIAPAPVGNSCNAPVNPWGYNFCVGSLIWAPEVAFCTYFTCIPNFADGKGFVIQCADGMFSRTGSIAGSCAGHGGNRRALFFIGDD
;
A
#
# COMPACT_ATOMS: atom_id res chain seq x y z
N MET A 1 0.76 1.15 -95.48
CA MET A 1 0.88 1.88 -94.20
C MET A 1 0.40 0.95 -93.09
N PRO A 2 1.23 0.63 -92.09
CA PRO A 2 0.82 -0.22 -90.97
C PRO A 2 -0.04 0.58 -89.97
N PRO A 3 -0.95 -0.07 -89.22
CA PRO A 3 -1.70 0.58 -88.15
C PRO A 3 -0.81 0.81 -86.92
N THR A 4 -0.81 2.06 -86.44
CA THR A 4 -0.14 2.47 -85.19
C THR A 4 -0.89 1.89 -84.00
N LEU A 5 -0.23 1.03 -83.21
CA LEU A 5 -0.77 0.52 -81.94
C LEU A 5 -0.48 1.51 -80.81
N THR A 6 -1.54 1.97 -80.14
CA THR A 6 -1.48 2.83 -78.96
C THR A 6 -0.98 2.04 -77.74
N PRO A 7 -0.06 2.58 -76.92
CA PRO A 7 0.40 1.89 -75.71
C PRO A 7 -0.68 1.86 -74.61
N PRO A 8 -0.69 0.85 -73.73
CA PRO A 8 -1.64 0.75 -72.62
C PRO A 8 -1.30 1.75 -71.51
N THR A 9 -2.32 2.42 -70.97
CA THR A 9 -2.24 3.29 -69.79
C THR A 9 -1.97 2.45 -68.54
N LEU A 10 -0.84 2.69 -67.87
CA LEU A 10 -0.51 2.07 -66.59
C LEU A 10 -1.41 2.62 -65.48
N ALA A 11 -2.03 1.73 -64.70
CA ALA A 11 -2.81 2.08 -63.52
C ALA A 11 -1.91 2.58 -62.37
N PRO A 12 -2.39 3.49 -61.50
CA PRO A 12 -1.60 3.99 -60.38
C PRO A 12 -1.40 2.89 -59.32
N THR A 13 -0.16 2.76 -58.85
CA THR A 13 0.24 1.85 -57.76
C THR A 13 -0.37 2.28 -56.43
N PRO A 14 -0.95 1.38 -55.62
CA PRO A 14 -1.44 1.73 -54.28
C PRO A 14 -0.27 2.14 -53.37
N THR A 15 -0.36 3.33 -52.78
CA THR A 15 0.60 3.82 -51.77
C THR A 15 0.30 3.14 -50.44
N LEU A 16 1.30 2.45 -49.87
CA LEU A 16 1.19 1.78 -48.58
C LEU A 16 0.97 2.81 -47.44
N PRO A 17 0.15 2.50 -46.42
CA PRO A 17 0.00 3.35 -45.25
C PRO A 17 1.34 3.47 -44.51
N GLN A 18 1.76 4.70 -44.22
CA GLN A 18 2.99 4.99 -43.47
C GLN A 18 2.83 4.51 -42.02
N ILE A 19 3.77 3.69 -41.56
CA ILE A 19 3.85 3.23 -40.17
C ILE A 19 4.22 4.44 -39.30
N PRO A 20 3.51 4.71 -38.18
CA PRO A 20 3.87 5.80 -37.29
C PRO A 20 5.25 5.54 -36.68
N THR A 21 6.15 6.51 -36.84
CA THR A 21 7.48 6.53 -36.22
C THR A 21 7.33 6.43 -34.70
N LEU A 22 7.93 5.41 -34.10
CA LEU A 22 7.96 5.24 -32.64
C LEU A 22 8.60 6.46 -31.98
N LEU A 23 7.89 7.04 -31.01
CA LEU A 23 8.39 8.11 -30.13
C LEU A 23 9.68 7.64 -29.43
N PRO A 24 10.73 8.48 -29.32
CA PRO A 24 11.94 8.08 -28.63
C PRO A 24 11.63 7.72 -27.16
N THR A 25 12.11 6.56 -26.74
CA THR A 25 12.09 6.12 -25.35
C THR A 25 12.84 7.16 -24.50
N PRO A 26 12.27 7.66 -23.39
CA PRO A 26 13.02 8.55 -22.51
C PRO A 26 14.21 7.78 -21.93
N THR A 27 15.42 8.18 -22.30
CA THR A 27 16.66 7.73 -21.69
C THR A 27 16.63 8.10 -20.21
N LEU A 28 16.59 7.10 -19.32
CA LEU A 28 16.68 7.33 -17.88
C LEU A 28 18.00 8.06 -17.59
N SER A 29 17.87 9.29 -17.08
CA SER A 29 19.01 10.07 -16.61
C SER A 29 19.73 9.33 -15.48
N PRO A 30 21.07 9.37 -15.40
CA PRO A 30 21.80 8.76 -14.30
C PRO A 30 21.31 9.33 -12.96
N ALA A 31 20.81 8.47 -12.09
CA ALA A 31 20.47 8.85 -10.72
C ALA A 31 21.74 9.37 -10.03
N LEU A 32 21.69 10.60 -9.54
CA LEU A 32 22.73 11.15 -8.67
C LEU A 32 22.90 10.23 -7.44
N PRO A 33 24.12 10.08 -6.91
CA PRO A 33 24.34 9.34 -5.67
C PRO A 33 23.49 9.95 -4.55
N VAL A 34 22.62 9.14 -3.97
CA VAL A 34 21.78 9.52 -2.83
C VAL A 34 22.72 9.88 -1.66
N PRO A 35 22.58 11.06 -1.04
CA PRO A 35 23.38 11.40 0.13
C PRO A 35 23.15 10.37 1.24
N PRO A 36 24.17 10.01 2.04
CA PRO A 36 23.99 9.08 3.14
C PRO A 36 22.96 9.67 4.12
N THR A 37 21.87 8.93 4.35
CA THR A 37 20.87 9.24 5.36
C THR A 37 21.57 9.42 6.71
N PRO A 38 21.33 10.51 7.46
CA PRO A 38 21.87 10.63 8.81
C PRO A 38 21.37 9.46 9.66
N THR A 39 22.29 8.62 10.13
CA THR A 39 22.00 7.58 11.12
C THR A 39 21.69 8.28 12.44
N LEU A 40 20.41 8.49 12.72
CA LEU A 40 19.97 8.95 14.04
C LEU A 40 20.37 7.89 15.07
N ALA A 41 21.13 8.31 16.09
CA ALA A 41 21.52 7.46 17.20
C ALA A 41 20.27 6.86 17.86
N LEU A 42 20.29 5.55 18.08
CA LEU A 42 19.24 4.84 18.81
C LEU A 42 19.20 5.35 20.25
N VAL A 43 18.26 6.22 20.57
CA VAL A 43 17.93 6.55 21.96
C VAL A 43 17.44 5.26 22.63
N PRO A 44 17.97 4.88 23.81
CA PRO A 44 17.51 3.68 24.49
C PRO A 44 16.01 3.75 24.77
N THR A 45 15.28 2.80 24.19
CA THR A 45 13.85 2.60 24.40
C THR A 45 13.59 2.38 25.89
N PRO A 46 12.65 3.12 26.52
CA PRO A 46 12.27 2.84 27.90
C PRO A 46 11.74 1.39 28.01
N THR A 47 12.21 0.67 29.03
CA THR A 47 11.74 -0.68 29.33
C THR A 47 10.24 -0.63 29.64
N PRO A 48 9.38 -1.39 28.92
CA PRO A 48 7.94 -1.34 29.15
C PRO A 48 7.61 -1.87 30.55
N THR A 49 7.00 -1.03 31.37
CA THR A 49 6.38 -1.45 32.63
C THR A 49 5.05 -2.10 32.28
N PHE A 50 4.98 -3.43 32.37
CA PHE A 50 3.74 -4.17 32.13
C PHE A 50 2.77 -3.94 33.29
N ALA A 51 1.85 -2.99 33.12
CA ALA A 51 0.61 -3.05 33.88
C ALA A 51 -0.14 -4.31 33.43
N SER A 52 -0.51 -5.17 34.39
CA SER A 52 -1.27 -6.38 34.13
C SER A 52 -2.67 -6.01 33.64
N ILE A 53 -2.88 -5.97 32.32
CA ILE A 53 -4.20 -5.76 31.73
C ILE A 53 -4.94 -7.10 31.77
N ALA A 54 -6.07 -7.13 32.48
CA ALA A 54 -6.95 -8.29 32.52
C ALA A 54 -7.38 -8.69 31.08
N PRO A 55 -7.50 -9.98 30.76
CA PRO A 55 -7.95 -10.41 29.44
C PRO A 55 -9.36 -9.87 29.17
N ALA A 56 -9.54 -9.13 28.07
CA ALA A 56 -10.86 -8.73 27.61
C ALA A 56 -11.76 -9.96 27.38
N PRO A 57 -13.09 -9.83 27.54
CA PRO A 57 -14.02 -10.91 27.27
C PRO A 57 -13.88 -11.39 25.81
N VAL A 58 -13.83 -12.71 25.64
CA VAL A 58 -13.69 -13.36 24.33
C VAL A 58 -14.99 -13.21 23.55
N GLY A 59 -15.21 -12.03 22.98
CA GLY A 59 -16.20 -11.82 21.93
C GLY A 59 -15.76 -12.52 20.63
N ASN A 60 -16.70 -12.73 19.72
CA ASN A 60 -16.41 -13.30 18.41
C ASN A 60 -15.39 -12.41 17.66
N SER A 61 -14.11 -12.80 17.68
CA SER A 61 -13.00 -11.94 17.22
C SER A 61 -12.96 -11.79 15.69
N CYS A 62 -13.86 -12.47 14.96
CA CYS A 62 -13.95 -12.41 13.50
C CYS A 62 -12.61 -12.68 12.80
N ASN A 63 -11.93 -13.72 13.29
CA ASN A 63 -10.60 -14.11 12.86
C ASN A 63 -9.54 -13.03 13.15
N ALA A 64 -9.74 -12.21 14.18
CA ALA A 64 -8.68 -11.42 14.76
C ALA A 64 -7.80 -12.32 15.62
N PRO A 65 -6.46 -12.15 15.55
CA PRO A 65 -5.55 -12.80 16.48
C PRO A 65 -5.98 -12.52 17.93
N VAL A 66 -5.81 -13.51 18.79
CA VAL A 66 -6.04 -13.35 20.23
C VAL A 66 -5.20 -12.19 20.74
N ASN A 67 -5.84 -11.25 21.41
CA ASN A 67 -5.21 -10.04 21.91
C ASN A 67 -5.86 -9.62 23.24
N PRO A 68 -5.13 -8.93 24.11
CA PRO A 68 -5.61 -8.63 25.46
C PRO A 68 -6.72 -7.58 25.50
N TRP A 69 -6.93 -6.84 24.42
CA TRP A 69 -7.84 -5.69 24.36
C TRP A 69 -9.21 -6.01 23.76
N GLY A 70 -9.48 -7.26 23.39
CA GLY A 70 -10.75 -7.65 22.80
C GLY A 70 -10.95 -7.07 21.40
N TYR A 71 -9.86 -6.74 20.70
CA TYR A 71 -9.94 -6.25 19.34
C TYR A 71 -10.46 -7.32 18.39
N ASN A 72 -11.26 -6.90 17.43
CA ASN A 72 -11.92 -7.75 16.46
C ASN A 72 -11.98 -7.07 15.08
N PHE A 73 -12.48 -7.79 14.08
CA PHE A 73 -12.54 -7.30 12.69
C PHE A 73 -13.96 -7.05 12.14
N CYS A 74 -15.00 -7.13 12.95
CA CYS A 74 -16.38 -7.12 12.45
C CYS A 74 -17.32 -6.11 13.11
N VAL A 75 -17.11 -5.76 14.38
CA VAL A 75 -18.04 -4.93 15.15
C VAL A 75 -17.32 -4.02 16.13
N GLY A 76 -17.99 -2.92 16.50
CA GLY A 76 -17.51 -1.96 17.47
C GLY A 76 -16.94 -0.70 16.84
N SER A 77 -16.09 -0.02 17.60
CA SER A 77 -15.55 1.29 17.25
C SER A 77 -14.15 1.20 16.66
N LEU A 78 -13.84 2.11 15.74
CA LEU A 78 -12.51 2.22 15.14
C LEU A 78 -11.46 2.60 16.19
N ILE A 79 -10.30 1.96 16.13
CA ILE A 79 -9.19 2.22 17.05
C ILE A 79 -8.30 3.33 16.48
N TRP A 80 -8.44 4.55 17.00
CA TRP A 80 -7.62 5.72 16.58
C TRP A 80 -6.34 5.88 17.41
N ALA A 81 -6.41 5.45 18.67
CA ALA A 81 -5.32 5.46 19.63
C ALA A 81 -5.12 4.03 20.15
N PRO A 82 -4.34 3.20 19.44
CA PRO A 82 -3.99 1.88 19.93
C PRO A 82 -3.05 2.00 21.13
N GLU A 83 -3.03 0.95 21.94
CA GLU A 83 -2.14 0.84 23.08
C GLU A 83 -0.66 0.84 22.66
N VAL A 84 0.22 1.36 23.51
CA VAL A 84 1.66 1.46 23.20
C VAL A 84 2.32 0.10 22.95
N ALA A 85 1.75 -0.96 23.56
CA ALA A 85 2.19 -2.34 23.36
C ALA A 85 1.59 -3.00 22.10
N PHE A 86 0.80 -2.29 21.29
CA PHE A 86 0.13 -2.89 20.13
C PHE A 86 1.10 -3.64 19.20
N CYS A 87 2.21 -3.01 18.84
CA CYS A 87 3.20 -3.57 17.92
C CYS A 87 4.07 -4.68 18.54
N THR A 88 3.89 -5.00 19.83
CA THR A 88 4.52 -6.18 20.44
C THR A 88 3.64 -7.42 20.26
N TYR A 89 2.34 -7.24 20.03
CA TYR A 89 1.38 -8.32 19.79
C TYR A 89 1.06 -8.51 18.31
N PHE A 90 1.02 -7.42 17.55
CA PHE A 90 0.74 -7.42 16.12
C PHE A 90 1.95 -6.93 15.32
N THR A 91 2.17 -7.53 14.15
CA THR A 91 3.22 -7.05 13.24
C THR A 91 2.82 -5.71 12.64
N CYS A 92 3.50 -4.64 13.04
CA CYS A 92 3.29 -3.31 12.53
C CYS A 92 4.21 -2.99 11.35
N ILE A 93 3.73 -2.12 10.46
CA ILE A 93 4.59 -1.47 9.47
C ILE A 93 5.56 -0.48 10.17
N PRO A 94 6.73 -0.17 9.58
CA PRO A 94 7.74 0.68 10.23
C PRO A 94 7.24 2.05 10.74
N ASN A 95 6.31 2.68 10.02
CA ASN A 95 5.78 4.02 10.32
C ASN A 95 4.47 4.00 11.12
N PHE A 96 4.15 2.89 11.79
CA PHE A 96 2.88 2.74 12.50
C PHE A 96 2.66 3.81 13.58
N ALA A 97 3.67 4.10 14.40
CA ALA A 97 3.56 5.05 15.51
C ALA A 97 3.21 6.47 15.03
N ASP A 98 3.76 6.87 13.89
CA ASP A 98 3.57 8.20 13.30
C ASP A 98 2.19 8.39 12.66
N GLY A 99 1.50 7.30 12.35
CA GLY A 99 0.19 7.32 11.69
C GLY A 99 -0.84 8.19 12.44
N LYS A 100 -1.82 8.73 11.71
CA LYS A 100 -2.85 9.64 12.24
C LYS A 100 -4.28 9.17 11.96
N GLY A 101 -4.41 7.95 11.44
CA GLY A 101 -5.68 7.32 11.12
C GLY A 101 -6.08 6.27 12.16
N PHE A 102 -7.13 5.52 11.85
CA PHE A 102 -7.46 4.33 12.62
C PHE A 102 -6.55 3.15 12.26
N VAL A 103 -6.53 2.14 13.13
CA VAL A 103 -5.75 0.90 12.91
C VAL A 103 -6.43 0.03 11.86
N ILE A 104 -5.68 -0.29 10.79
CA ILE A 104 -6.13 -1.12 9.68
C ILE A 104 -5.13 -2.25 9.44
N GLN A 105 -5.63 -3.43 9.11
CA GLN A 105 -4.82 -4.54 8.60
C GLN A 105 -4.61 -4.35 7.09
N CYS A 106 -3.36 -4.47 6.64
CA CYS A 106 -2.96 -4.49 5.24
C CYS A 106 -3.13 -5.89 4.63
N ALA A 107 -3.02 -6.01 3.31
CA ALA A 107 -3.23 -7.27 2.59
C ALA A 107 -2.20 -8.36 2.98
N ASP A 108 -0.97 -7.96 3.29
CA ASP A 108 0.09 -8.85 3.79
C ASP A 108 -0.07 -9.26 5.26
N GLY A 109 -1.11 -8.77 5.94
CA GLY A 109 -1.42 -9.08 7.34
C GLY A 109 -0.78 -8.14 8.36
N MET A 110 0.12 -7.24 7.95
CA MET A 110 0.68 -6.21 8.83
C MET A 110 -0.35 -5.12 9.16
N PHE A 111 -0.09 -4.33 10.20
CA PHE A 111 -0.98 -3.27 10.65
C PHE A 111 -0.40 -1.88 10.40
N SER A 112 -1.28 -0.96 10.00
CA SER A 112 -1.01 0.47 9.81
C SER A 112 -1.94 1.32 10.70
N ARG A 113 -1.45 2.46 11.21
CA ARG A 113 -2.26 3.49 11.88
C ARG A 113 -2.58 4.66 10.96
N THR A 114 -2.80 4.37 9.67
CA THR A 114 -3.15 5.38 8.67
C THR A 114 -4.54 5.17 8.09
N GLY A 115 -5.35 4.24 8.62
CA GLY A 115 -6.70 3.98 8.12
C GLY A 115 -7.51 5.29 7.96
N SER A 116 -8.22 5.42 6.84
CA SER A 116 -8.85 6.64 6.26
C SER A 116 -7.94 7.57 5.46
N ILE A 117 -6.61 7.43 5.54
CA ILE A 117 -5.67 8.25 4.76
C ILE A 117 -5.43 7.61 3.38
N ALA A 118 -5.39 8.43 2.32
CA ALA A 118 -5.08 7.99 0.96
C ALA A 118 -3.70 7.34 0.91
N GLY A 119 -3.58 6.21 0.20
CA GLY A 119 -2.33 5.45 0.12
C GLY A 119 -2.02 4.60 1.36
N SER A 120 -2.97 4.42 2.28
CA SER A 120 -2.82 3.45 3.36
C SER A 120 -2.45 2.07 2.83
N CYS A 121 -1.48 1.42 3.48
CA CYS A 121 -0.97 0.12 3.09
C CYS A 121 -0.41 0.03 1.65
N ALA A 122 -0.04 1.14 1.00
CA ALA A 122 0.44 1.13 -0.39
C ALA A 122 1.67 0.21 -0.62
N GLY A 123 2.60 0.15 0.34
CA GLY A 123 3.75 -0.78 0.30
C GLY A 123 3.44 -2.21 0.76
N HIS A 124 2.19 -2.48 1.16
CA HIS A 124 1.76 -3.69 1.86
C HIS A 124 0.53 -4.34 1.20
N GLY A 125 0.39 -4.15 -0.12
CA GLY A 125 -0.69 -4.74 -0.94
C GLY A 125 -2.07 -4.08 -0.77
N GLY A 126 -2.13 -2.91 -0.12
CA GLY A 126 -3.35 -2.15 0.08
C GLY A 126 -4.12 -2.51 1.35
N ASN A 127 -5.21 -1.79 1.56
CA ASN A 127 -6.06 -1.94 2.73
C ASN A 127 -6.84 -3.26 2.68
N ARG A 128 -6.84 -4.02 3.77
CA ARG A 128 -7.66 -5.25 3.89
C ARG A 128 -8.92 -5.02 4.70
N ARG A 129 -8.78 -4.64 5.97
CA ARG A 129 -9.91 -4.48 6.91
C ARG A 129 -9.53 -3.68 8.15
N ALA A 130 -10.47 -2.89 8.66
CA ALA A 130 -10.28 -2.10 9.88
C ALA A 130 -10.30 -3.00 11.13
N LEU A 131 -9.52 -2.62 12.14
CA LEU A 131 -9.55 -3.24 13.47
C LEU A 131 -10.44 -2.41 14.39
N PHE A 132 -11.27 -3.11 15.17
CA PHE A 132 -12.27 -2.51 16.05
C PHE A 132 -12.08 -2.96 17.49
N PHE A 133 -12.53 -2.14 18.43
CA PHE A 133 -12.70 -2.51 19.82
C PHE A 133 -14.19 -2.48 20.20
N ILE A 134 -14.60 -3.38 21.09
CA ILE A 134 -15.91 -3.29 21.74
C ILE A 134 -15.73 -2.34 22.92
N GLY A 135 -16.37 -1.17 22.87
CA GLY A 135 -16.48 -0.32 24.06
C GLY A 135 -17.50 -0.94 25.01
N ASP A 136 -17.15 -1.10 26.27
CA ASP A 136 -18.13 -1.12 27.36
C ASP A 136 -18.57 0.33 27.55
N ASP A 137 -19.85 0.63 27.27
CA ASP A 137 -20.47 1.93 27.58
C ASP A 137 -20.64 2.09 29.10
#